data_AF-A0A955TFT7-F1
#
_entry.id   AF-A0A955TFT7-F1
#
_cell.length_a   1.000
_cell.length_b   1.000
_cell.length_c   1.000
_cell.angle_alpha   90.00
_cell.angle_beta   90.00
_cell.angle_gamma   90.00
#
_symmetry.space_group_name_H-M   'P 1'
#
loop_
_entity.id
_entity.type
_entity.pdbx_description
1 polymer ?
#
loop_
_entity_poly.entity_id
_entity_poly.type
_entity_poly.pdbx_seq_one_letter_code
_entity_poly.pdbx_strand_id
1 'polypeptide(L)'
;ETSPFNPNRVVNTKEIAEEHHIPLELLAKVLQTLAKYDMVESQNGPKGGYLLAREPREISIAQVLEAIEGPLGIADCYHEKDEHASCEQIEHCNIRTPLLRVQESIFHLLSSMSIEDMMAEPPLIIVESRKTK
;
A
#
# COMPACT_ATOMS: atom_id res chain seq x y z
N GLU A 1 -19.78 10.71 -14.04
CA GLU A 1 -19.82 11.42 -12.75
C GLU A 1 -18.42 11.95 -12.47
N THR A 2 -18.29 13.23 -12.11
CA THR A 2 -17.00 13.93 -12.03
C THR A 2 -16.25 13.55 -10.75
N SER A 3 -15.13 12.86 -10.89
CA SER A 3 -14.21 12.57 -9.77
C SER A 3 -13.80 13.88 -9.08
N PRO A 4 -13.84 13.97 -7.73
CA PRO A 4 -13.43 15.14 -6.96
C PRO A 4 -11.91 15.37 -6.95
N PHE A 5 -11.14 14.51 -7.63
CA PHE A 5 -9.69 14.58 -7.73
C PHE A 5 -9.23 15.79 -8.55
N ASN A 6 -8.32 16.60 -8.00
CA ASN A 6 -7.60 17.62 -8.74
C ASN A 6 -6.09 17.29 -8.73
N PRO A 7 -5.51 16.83 -9.86
CA PRO A 7 -4.12 16.38 -9.92
C PRO A 7 -3.10 17.48 -9.63
N ASN A 8 -3.49 18.76 -9.74
CA ASN A 8 -2.61 19.90 -9.52
C ASN A 8 -2.77 20.52 -8.12
N ARG A 9 -3.61 19.94 -7.26
CA ARG A 9 -3.81 20.46 -5.90
C ARG A 9 -2.66 19.99 -5.00
N VAL A 10 -1.81 20.94 -4.64
CA VAL A 10 -0.84 20.76 -3.56
C VAL A 10 -1.56 20.85 -2.21
N VAL A 11 -1.32 19.88 -1.34
CA VAL A 11 -1.89 19.85 0.02
C VAL A 11 -0.76 19.96 1.04
N ASN A 12 -0.95 20.82 2.05
CA ASN A 12 0.08 21.05 3.06
C ASN A 12 0.16 19.85 4.01
N THR A 13 1.37 19.40 4.36
CA THR A 13 1.55 18.29 5.31
C THR A 13 0.89 18.55 6.66
N LYS A 14 0.89 19.79 7.14
CA LYS A 14 0.24 20.19 8.40
C LYS A 14 -1.28 20.08 8.32
N GLU A 15 -1.87 20.43 7.17
CA GLU A 15 -3.32 20.29 6.91
C GLU A 15 -3.73 18.81 6.99
N ILE A 16 -2.99 17.93 6.29
CA ILE A 16 -3.22 16.47 6.31
C ILE A 16 -3.06 15.90 7.73
N ALA A 17 -2.01 16.33 8.45
CA ALA A 17 -1.73 15.88 9.82
C ALA A 17 -2.85 16.26 10.79
N GLU A 18 -3.36 17.49 10.70
CA GLU A 18 -4.46 18.00 11.53
C GLU A 18 -5.78 17.29 11.19
N GLU A 19 -6.10 17.12 9.91
CA GLU A 19 -7.33 16.46 9.46
C GLU A 19 -7.41 15.00 9.91
N HIS A 20 -6.32 14.25 9.73
CA HIS A 20 -6.28 12.82 10.05
C HIS A 20 -5.73 12.50 11.44
N HIS A 21 -5.45 13.51 12.26
CA HIS A 21 -4.92 13.35 13.62
C HIS A 21 -3.64 12.52 13.68
N ILE A 22 -2.74 12.70 12.70
CA ILE A 22 -1.46 12.00 12.60
C ILE A 22 -0.35 12.94 13.09
N PRO A 23 0.59 12.50 13.96
CA PRO A 23 1.73 13.31 14.34
C PRO A 23 2.50 13.81 13.11
N LEU A 24 2.73 15.12 13.03
CA LEU A 24 3.33 15.78 11.86
C LEU A 24 4.64 15.13 11.42
N GLU A 25 5.52 14.79 12.37
CA GLU A 25 6.81 14.15 12.09
C GLU A 25 6.66 12.76 11.49
N LEU A 26 5.66 11.99 11.93
CA LEU A 26 5.37 10.67 11.39
C LEU A 26 4.86 10.79 9.96
N LEU A 27 3.89 11.67 9.72
CA LEU A 27 3.35 11.90 8.39
C LEU A 27 4.44 12.40 7.42
N ALA A 28 5.30 13.31 7.87
CA ALA A 28 6.41 13.79 7.06
C ALA A 28 7.35 12.66 6.63
N LYS A 29 7.66 11.71 7.54
CA LYS A 29 8.46 10.52 7.19
C LYS A 29 7.74 9.63 6.18
N VAL A 30 6.45 9.37 6.37
CA VAL A 30 5.65 8.57 5.42
C VAL A 30 5.63 9.22 4.04
N LEU A 31 5.36 10.52 3.94
CA LEU A 31 5.35 11.25 2.67
C LEU A 31 6.71 11.29 1.99
N GLN A 32 7.81 11.43 2.76
CA GLN A 32 9.16 11.30 2.21
C GLN A 32 9.43 9.91 1.66
N THR A 33 8.96 8.86 2.32
CA THR A 33 9.07 7.49 1.81
C THR A 33 8.27 7.34 0.52
N LEU A 34 7.00 7.74 0.49
CA LEU A 34 6.17 7.68 -0.71
C LEU A 34 6.75 8.50 -1.88
N ALA A 35 7.44 9.61 -1.59
CA ALA A 35 8.12 10.40 -2.61
C ALA A 35 9.31 9.68 -3.23
N LYS A 36 10.04 8.86 -2.46
CA LYS A 36 11.13 8.02 -2.99
C LYS A 36 10.65 6.91 -3.93
N TYR A 37 9.38 6.53 -3.82
CA TYR A 37 8.73 5.56 -4.69
C TYR A 37 7.89 6.21 -5.80
N ASP A 38 8.12 7.51 -6.08
CA ASP A 38 7.45 8.25 -7.16
C ASP A 38 5.91 8.16 -7.08
N MET A 39 5.35 8.16 -5.87
CA MET A 39 3.89 8.19 -5.66
C MET A 39 3.39 9.59 -5.35
N VAL A 40 4.22 10.39 -4.68
CA VAL A 40 3.93 11.79 -4.35
C VAL A 40 5.13 12.66 -4.70
N GLU A 41 4.87 13.91 -5.05
CA GLU A 41 5.91 14.90 -5.30
C GLU A 41 5.87 15.97 -4.22
N SER A 42 7.05 16.37 -3.73
CA SER A 42 7.16 17.48 -2.79
C SER A 42 7.32 18.79 -3.54
N GLN A 43 6.50 19.77 -3.20
CA GLN A 43 6.62 21.16 -3.66
C GLN A 43 7.21 22.02 -2.54
N ASN A 44 8.32 22.69 -2.84
CA ASN A 44 9.01 23.56 -1.88
C ASN A 44 8.39 24.97 -1.85
N GLY A 45 8.52 25.65 -0.71
CA GLY A 45 8.16 27.05 -0.52
C GLY A 45 7.04 27.29 0.51
N PRO A 46 6.62 28.55 0.71
CA PRO A 46 5.67 28.93 1.77
C PRO A 46 4.27 28.32 1.63
N LYS A 47 3.88 27.94 0.41
CA LYS A 47 2.65 27.20 0.09
C LYS A 47 2.96 25.78 -0.39
N GLY A 48 4.14 25.27 -0.02
CA GLY A 48 4.60 23.94 -0.35
C GLY A 48 3.78 22.84 0.33
N GLY A 49 4.04 21.61 -0.06
CA GLY A 49 3.27 20.45 0.36
C GLY A 49 3.55 19.26 -0.54
N TYR A 50 2.55 18.40 -0.67
CA TYR A 50 2.62 17.23 -1.53
C TYR A 50 1.44 17.19 -2.50
N LEU A 51 1.67 16.60 -3.67
CA LEU A 51 0.65 16.19 -4.63
C LEU A 51 0.95 14.76 -5.08
N LEU A 52 0.00 14.08 -5.74
CA LEU A 52 0.31 12.80 -6.38
C LEU A 52 1.27 13.01 -7.56
N ALA A 53 2.27 12.14 -7.68
CA ALA A 53 3.25 12.16 -8.77
C ALA A 53 2.66 11.62 -10.09
N ARG A 54 1.58 10.85 -10.00
CA ARG A 54 0.93 10.15 -11.11
C ARG A 54 -0.56 9.96 -10.81
N GLU A 55 -1.34 9.55 -11.81
CA GLU A 55 -2.79 9.42 -11.65
C GLU A 55 -3.15 8.37 -10.58
N PRO A 56 -4.20 8.57 -9.75
CA PRO A 56 -4.57 7.65 -8.66
C PRO A 56 -4.76 6.20 -9.11
N ARG A 57 -5.27 6.00 -10.33
CA ARG A 57 -5.47 4.68 -10.96
C ARG A 57 -4.18 3.93 -11.30
N GLU A 58 -3.05 4.63 -11.35
CA GLU A 58 -1.73 4.06 -11.67
C GLU A 58 -0.97 3.64 -10.41
N ILE A 59 -1.45 4.03 -9.23
CA ILE A 59 -0.85 3.73 -7.93
C ILE A 59 -1.64 2.58 -7.30
N SER A 60 -1.06 1.38 -7.29
CA SER A 60 -1.69 0.23 -6.64
C SER A 60 -1.56 0.28 -5.12
N ILE A 61 -2.49 -0.36 -4.42
CA ILE A 61 -2.45 -0.48 -2.96
C ILE A 61 -1.26 -1.34 -2.51
N ALA A 62 -0.92 -2.39 -3.27
CA ALA A 62 0.28 -3.18 -3.03
C ALA A 62 1.55 -2.31 -3.01
N GLN A 63 1.71 -1.42 -3.99
CA GLN A 63 2.85 -0.50 -4.02
C GLN A 63 2.92 0.38 -2.76
N VAL A 64 1.79 0.96 -2.34
CA VAL A 64 1.75 1.84 -1.15
C VAL A 64 2.17 1.07 0.11
N LEU A 65 1.65 -0.14 0.29
CA LEU A 65 2.00 -0.99 1.42
C LEU A 65 3.47 -1.39 1.38
N GLU A 66 3.98 -1.81 0.22
CA GLU A 66 5.39 -2.16 0.06
C GLU A 66 6.33 -0.98 0.33
N ALA A 67 5.92 0.23 -0.04
CA ALA A 67 6.71 1.43 0.23
C ALA A 67 6.82 1.72 1.74
N ILE A 68 5.76 1.49 2.51
CA ILE A 68 5.68 1.86 3.94
C ILE A 68 6.18 0.73 4.84
N GLU A 69 5.74 -0.50 4.60
CA GLU A 69 6.00 -1.67 5.45
C GLU A 69 7.15 -2.54 4.93
N GLY A 70 7.54 -2.37 3.66
CA GLY A 70 8.47 -3.25 2.98
C GLY A 70 7.77 -4.44 2.30
N PRO A 71 8.55 -5.41 1.82
CA PRO A 71 8.04 -6.56 1.09
C PRO A 71 6.86 -7.26 1.80
N LEU A 72 5.74 -7.41 1.08
CA LEU A 72 4.53 -8.03 1.61
C LEU A 72 4.75 -9.53 1.83
N GLY A 73 4.57 -10.01 3.06
CA GLY A 73 4.64 -11.43 3.40
C GLY A 73 3.80 -11.77 4.62
N ILE A 74 2.91 -12.76 4.51
CA ILE A 74 2.09 -13.25 5.63
C ILE A 74 2.88 -14.12 6.63
N ALA A 75 4.08 -14.55 6.25
CA ALA A 75 4.96 -15.37 7.06
C ALA A 75 6.42 -15.13 6.68
N ASP A 76 7.32 -15.20 7.66
CA ASP A 76 8.76 -14.94 7.48
C ASP A 76 9.42 -15.86 6.44
N CYS A 77 8.87 -17.06 6.24
CA CYS A 77 9.38 -18.04 5.26
C CYS A 77 9.05 -17.70 3.79
N TYR A 78 8.41 -16.56 3.54
CA TYR A 78 8.13 -16.03 2.19
C TYR A 78 9.34 -15.35 1.55
N HIS A 79 10.13 -14.60 2.32
CA HIS A 79 11.28 -13.89 1.79
C HIS A 79 12.49 -14.83 1.72
N GLU A 80 12.78 -15.34 0.52
CA GLU A 80 13.96 -16.20 0.26
C GLU A 80 15.30 -15.50 0.59
N LYS A 81 15.29 -14.17 0.76
CA LYS A 81 16.46 -13.34 1.03
C LYS A 81 16.59 -12.91 2.49
N ASP A 82 15.69 -13.30 3.37
CA ASP A 82 15.90 -13.05 4.80
C ASP A 82 16.95 -14.03 5.31
N GLU A 83 18.21 -13.56 5.36
CA GLU A 83 19.35 -14.29 5.93
C GLU A 83 19.11 -14.74 7.39
N HIS A 84 18.09 -14.18 8.05
CA HIS A 84 17.70 -14.45 9.43
C HIS A 84 16.50 -15.42 9.53
N ALA A 85 15.83 -15.74 8.42
CA ALA A 85 14.73 -16.68 8.36
C ALA A 85 15.23 -18.12 8.16
N SER A 86 16.19 -18.57 8.98
CA SER A 86 16.61 -19.98 8.97
C SER A 86 15.57 -20.84 9.72
N CYS A 87 14.46 -21.15 9.05
CA CYS A 87 13.49 -22.09 9.59
C CYS A 87 14.05 -23.52 9.48
N GLU A 88 14.43 -24.13 10.61
CA GLU A 88 14.96 -25.51 10.66
C GLU A 88 13.98 -26.56 10.11
N GLN A 89 12.69 -26.24 10.06
CA GLN A 89 11.63 -27.12 9.57
C GLN A 89 11.29 -26.91 8.09
N ILE A 90 12.00 -26.04 7.36
CA ILE A 90 11.59 -25.62 6.01
C ILE A 90 11.46 -26.80 5.03
N GLU A 91 12.36 -27.78 5.11
CA GLU A 91 12.36 -29.01 4.28
C GLU A 91 11.21 -29.98 4.61
N HIS A 92 10.59 -29.83 5.77
CA HIS A 92 9.50 -30.69 6.25
C HIS A 92 8.18 -29.92 6.45
N CYS A 93 8.14 -28.64 6.12
CA CYS A 93 7.03 -27.75 6.37
C CYS A 93 5.92 -27.95 5.32
N ASN A 94 4.91 -28.75 5.66
CA ASN A 94 3.76 -29.00 4.80
C ASN A 94 2.79 -27.81 4.66
N ILE A 95 2.87 -26.81 5.54
CA ILE A 95 2.03 -25.60 5.49
C ILE A 95 2.63 -24.48 4.64
N ARG A 96 3.93 -24.52 4.32
CA ARG A 96 4.62 -23.47 3.55
C ARG A 96 3.95 -23.26 2.19
N THR A 97 3.82 -24.32 1.39
CA THR A 97 3.24 -24.23 0.04
C THR A 97 1.81 -23.69 0.03
N PRO A 98 0.88 -24.16 0.89
CA PRO A 98 -0.43 -23.52 1.04
C PRO A 98 -0.35 -22.04 1.40
N LEU A 99 0.53 -21.65 2.33
CA LEU A 99 0.68 -20.25 2.74
C LEU A 99 1.23 -19.37 1.61
N LEU A 100 2.19 -19.87 0.82
CA LEU A 100 2.68 -19.15 -0.37
C LEU A 100 1.54 -18.84 -1.35
N ARG A 101 0.62 -19.78 -1.58
CA ARG A 101 -0.55 -19.56 -2.44
C ARG A 101 -1.51 -18.51 -1.88
N VAL A 102 -1.69 -18.48 -0.55
CA VAL A 102 -2.49 -17.44 0.12
C VAL A 102 -1.83 -16.08 -0.03
N GLN A 103 -0.50 -16.01 0.16
CA GLN A 103 0.29 -14.79 -0.04
C GLN A 103 0.15 -14.25 -1.46
N GLU A 104 0.32 -15.10 -2.48
CA GLU A 104 0.14 -14.73 -3.89
C GLU A 104 -1.27 -14.16 -4.14
N SER A 105 -2.30 -14.78 -3.55
CA SER A 105 -3.69 -14.32 -3.71
C SER A 105 -3.92 -12.95 -3.08
N ILE A 106 -3.35 -12.70 -1.89
CA ILE A 106 -3.42 -11.40 -1.21
C ILE A 106 -2.67 -10.35 -2.05
N PHE A 107 -1.46 -10.66 -2.49
CA PHE A 107 -0.66 -9.75 -3.31
C PHE A 107 -1.35 -9.37 -4.61
N HIS A 108 -1.93 -10.35 -5.32
CA HIS A 108 -2.70 -10.11 -6.54
C HIS A 108 -3.91 -9.22 -6.29
N LEU A 109 -4.64 -9.44 -5.19
CA LEU A 109 -5.80 -8.62 -4.83
C LEU A 109 -5.37 -7.17 -4.57
N LEU A 110 -4.35 -6.96 -3.74
CA LEU A 110 -3.81 -5.63 -3.43
C LEU A 110 -3.21 -4.92 -4.66
N SER A 111 -2.61 -5.68 -5.57
CA SER A 111 -2.05 -5.14 -6.82
C SER A 111 -3.13 -4.75 -7.83
N SER A 112 -4.30 -5.39 -7.75
CA SER A 112 -5.45 -5.11 -8.63
C SER A 112 -6.27 -3.89 -8.20
N MET A 113 -6.06 -3.39 -6.99
CA MET A 113 -6.73 -2.20 -6.46
C MET A 113 -5.80 -1.00 -6.53
N SER A 114 -6.34 0.15 -6.92
CA SER A 114 -5.66 1.43 -7.02
C SER A 114 -6.12 2.42 -5.95
N ILE A 115 -5.43 3.56 -5.84
CA ILE A 115 -5.91 4.67 -4.99
C ILE A 115 -7.26 5.20 -5.48
N GLU A 116 -7.52 5.18 -6.79
CA GLU A 116 -8.83 5.59 -7.34
C GLU A 116 -9.97 4.72 -6.78
N ASP A 117 -9.75 3.41 -6.67
CA ASP A 117 -10.75 2.48 -6.13
C ASP A 117 -11.09 2.76 -4.66
N MET A 118 -10.16 3.35 -3.90
CA MET A 118 -10.35 3.74 -2.50
C MET A 118 -11.03 5.11 -2.35
N MET A 119 -11.12 5.90 -3.42
CA MET A 119 -11.79 7.21 -3.42
C MET A 119 -13.30 7.09 -3.66
N ALA A 120 -13.77 5.97 -4.23
CA ALA A 120 -15.17 5.69 -4.43
C ALA A 120 -15.84 5.23 -3.11
N GLU A 121 -17.17 5.41 -2.98
CA GLU A 121 -17.91 4.76 -1.90
C GLU A 121 -17.69 3.24 -1.96
N PRO A 122 -17.38 2.58 -0.83
CA PRO A 122 -16.89 1.21 -0.85
C PRO A 122 -17.98 0.27 -1.37
N PRO A 123 -17.77 -0.45 -2.49
CA PRO A 123 -18.58 -1.62 -2.74
C PRO A 123 -18.24 -2.64 -1.64
N LEU A 124 -19.25 -3.10 -0.90
CA LEU A 124 -19.11 -4.24 -0.01
C LEU A 124 -18.50 -5.40 -0.82
N ILE A 125 -17.29 -5.84 -0.45
CA ILE A 125 -16.70 -7.04 -1.04
C ILE A 125 -17.59 -8.21 -0.63
N ILE A 126 -18.40 -8.71 -1.57
CA ILE A 126 -19.08 -10.00 -1.41
C ILE A 126 -18.04 -11.07 -1.69
N VAL A 127 -17.43 -11.61 -0.63
CA VAL A 127 -16.64 -12.83 -0.73
C VAL A 127 -17.63 -13.97 -1.00
N GLU A 128 -17.86 -14.29 -2.27
CA GLU A 128 -18.60 -15.48 -2.65
C GLU A 128 -17.80 -16.72 -2.22
N SER A 129 -18.14 -17.26 -1.06
CA SER A 129 -17.68 -18.58 -0.65
C SER A 129 -18.20 -19.58 -1.68
N ARG A 130 -17.33 -20.05 -2.57
CA ARG A 130 -17.66 -21.15 -3.49
C ARG A 130 -18.10 -22.32 -2.63
N LYS A 131 -19.40 -22.62 -2.62
CA LYS A 131 -19.91 -23.89 -2.11
C LYS A 131 -19.23 -24.99 -2.93
N THR A 132 -18.28 -25.68 -2.33
CA THR A 132 -17.82 -26.97 -2.80
C THR A 132 -19.02 -27.91 -2.79
N LYS A 133 -19.31 -28.48 -3.95
CA LYS A 133 -20.30 -29.55 -4.12
C LYS A 133 -19.66 -30.88 -3.76
#